data_AF-A0A093VZR2-F1
#
_entry.id   AF-A0A093VZR2-F1
#
_cell.length_a   1.000
_cell.length_b   1.000
_cell.length_c   1.000
_cell.angle_alpha   90.00
_cell.angle_beta   90.00
_cell.angle_gamma   90.00
#
_symmetry.space_group_name_H-M   'P 1'
#
loop_
_entity.id
_entity.type
_entity.pdbx_description
1 polymer ?
#
loop_
_entity_poly.entity_id
_entity_poly.type
_entity_poly.pdbx_seq_one_letter_code
_entity_poly.pdbx_strand_id
1 'polypeptide(L)'
;MVTLFHELGHGIHDLVRKTRYSRFHGTMTVLDFCETPSKMLENWCWLSRPLQSLSHHYETGEPIPQSMVDNLIRVKKVNSGLFYLRQLHISIFDLHIHQPPSHASILNTDITSTYNSLWQSITQMAGPSGETTATDTGGNDWGHGYATFFHLLSDYGAGYYSYLLADVYALDMFHSVFKSDPLNPEQGRRYRRMVLEKGGSQPEMKTLSDFLGREATTQAFYEELAIGGRSRIC
;
A
#
# COMPACT_ATOMS: atom_id res chain seq x y z
N MET A 1 -14.01 -5.47 -2.67
CA MET A 1 -14.34 -4.20 -1.98
C MET A 1 -13.10 -3.31 -1.81
N VAL A 2 -12.02 -3.79 -1.19
CA VAL A 2 -10.79 -2.99 -0.95
C VAL A 2 -10.25 -2.35 -2.25
N THR A 3 -10.00 -3.15 -3.29
CA THR A 3 -9.54 -2.63 -4.61
C THR A 3 -10.50 -1.61 -5.21
N LEU A 4 -11.81 -1.80 -5.05
CA LEU A 4 -12.79 -0.83 -5.56
C LEU A 4 -12.66 0.51 -4.81
N PHE A 5 -12.48 0.49 -3.50
CA PHE A 5 -12.27 1.70 -2.70
C PHE A 5 -10.94 2.38 -3.00
N HIS A 6 -9.91 1.58 -3.29
CA HIS A 6 -8.62 2.08 -3.76
C HIS A 6 -8.78 2.90 -5.04
N GLU A 7 -9.34 2.29 -6.10
CA GLU A 7 -9.55 2.97 -7.38
C GLU A 7 -10.55 4.14 -7.28
N LEU A 8 -11.57 3.99 -6.44
CA LEU A 8 -12.49 5.09 -6.14
C LEU A 8 -11.76 6.28 -5.49
N GLY A 9 -10.73 6.02 -4.68
CA GLY A 9 -9.90 7.08 -4.11
C GLY A 9 -9.15 7.88 -5.16
N HIS A 10 -8.57 7.21 -6.15
CA HIS A 10 -7.98 7.87 -7.33
C HIS A 10 -9.03 8.68 -8.10
N GLY A 11 -10.20 8.09 -8.36
CA GLY A 11 -11.31 8.76 -9.03
C GLY A 11 -11.80 10.01 -8.28
N ILE A 12 -11.95 9.93 -6.95
CA ILE A 12 -12.32 11.08 -6.12
C ILE A 12 -11.23 12.14 -6.16
N HIS A 13 -9.95 11.76 -6.06
CA HIS A 13 -8.82 12.70 -6.11
C HIS A 13 -8.82 13.51 -7.40
N ASP A 14 -9.06 12.85 -8.53
CA ASP A 14 -9.21 13.49 -9.84
C ASP A 14 -10.41 14.45 -9.87
N LEU A 15 -11.60 13.97 -9.51
CA LEU A 15 -12.85 14.74 -9.58
C LEU A 15 -12.86 16.00 -8.72
N VAL A 16 -12.25 15.96 -7.54
CA VAL A 16 -12.33 17.09 -6.58
C VAL A 16 -11.15 18.05 -6.68
N ARG A 17 -10.16 17.76 -7.53
CA ARG A 17 -8.96 18.58 -7.72
C ARG A 17 -9.30 20.03 -8.07
N LYS A 18 -8.51 20.98 -7.52
CA LYS A 18 -8.51 22.38 -7.95
C LYS A 18 -7.10 22.87 -8.31
N THR A 19 -6.68 22.59 -9.54
CA THR A 19 -5.40 23.05 -10.13
C THR A 19 -5.59 24.28 -10.99
N ARG A 20 -4.54 25.11 -11.07
CA ARG A 20 -4.42 26.08 -12.17
C ARG A 20 -3.88 25.46 -13.47
N TYR A 21 -2.95 24.51 -13.38
CA TYR A 21 -2.26 23.93 -14.54
C TYR A 21 -2.53 22.43 -14.63
N SER A 22 -2.76 21.92 -15.86
CA SER A 22 -3.07 20.50 -16.11
C SER A 22 -1.99 19.55 -15.62
N ARG A 23 -0.71 19.95 -15.67
CA ARG A 23 0.44 19.15 -15.20
C ARG A 23 0.31 18.65 -13.76
N PHE A 24 -0.46 19.35 -12.91
CA PHE A 24 -0.60 19.01 -11.50
C PHE A 24 -1.99 18.42 -11.17
N HIS A 25 -2.81 18.13 -12.19
CA HIS A 25 -4.20 17.72 -12.01
C HIS A 25 -4.33 16.30 -11.44
N GLY A 26 -5.40 16.07 -10.68
CA GLY A 26 -5.72 14.79 -10.05
C GLY A 26 -4.53 14.13 -9.36
N THR A 27 -4.25 12.91 -9.78
CA THR A 27 -3.20 12.02 -9.25
C THR A 27 -1.80 12.33 -9.80
N MET A 28 -1.60 13.40 -10.57
CA MET A 28 -0.29 13.85 -11.04
C MET A 28 0.55 14.48 -9.92
N THR A 29 0.79 13.72 -8.85
CA THR A 29 1.69 14.04 -7.72
C THR A 29 3.02 13.31 -7.89
N VAL A 30 3.94 13.47 -6.95
CA VAL A 30 5.09 12.55 -6.85
C VAL A 30 4.64 11.11 -6.63
N LEU A 31 5.42 10.18 -7.17
CA LEU A 31 5.13 8.75 -7.20
C LEU A 31 5.00 8.14 -5.79
N ASP A 32 5.82 8.59 -4.85
CA ASP A 32 5.84 8.10 -3.47
C ASP A 32 4.73 8.70 -2.58
N PHE A 33 3.84 9.52 -3.16
CA PHE A 33 2.63 10.03 -2.52
C PHE A 33 1.34 9.68 -3.24
N CYS A 34 1.37 9.40 -4.55
CA CYS A 34 0.15 9.27 -5.38
C CYS A 34 -0.82 8.21 -4.86
N GLU A 35 -0.31 7.16 -4.22
CA GLU A 35 -1.09 6.08 -3.60
C GLU A 35 -1.63 6.41 -2.19
N THR A 36 -1.14 7.47 -1.55
CA THR A 36 -1.56 7.81 -0.18
C THR A 36 -3.07 8.06 -0.10
N PRO A 37 -3.69 8.84 -1.00
CA PRO A 37 -5.14 9.07 -0.97
C PRO A 37 -6.00 7.82 -1.21
N SER A 38 -5.58 6.90 -2.08
CA SER A 38 -6.29 5.65 -2.38
C SER A 38 -6.17 4.68 -1.19
N LYS A 39 -4.95 4.47 -0.67
CA LYS A 39 -4.70 3.66 0.55
C LYS A 39 -5.44 4.19 1.77
N MET A 40 -5.56 5.50 1.90
CA MET A 40 -6.33 6.14 2.98
C MET A 40 -7.78 5.64 3.00
N LEU A 41 -8.43 5.60 1.83
CA LEU A 41 -9.83 5.19 1.69
C LEU A 41 -10.06 3.68 1.92
N GLU A 42 -9.06 2.83 1.72
CA GLU A 42 -9.14 1.41 2.04
C GLU A 42 -9.47 1.14 3.51
N ASN A 43 -9.11 2.05 4.43
CA ASN A 43 -9.42 1.88 5.86
C ASN A 43 -10.92 1.75 6.13
N TRP A 44 -11.79 2.37 5.31
CA TRP A 44 -13.24 2.26 5.46
C TRP A 44 -13.76 0.86 5.14
N CYS A 45 -13.03 0.07 4.36
CA CYS A 45 -13.38 -1.33 4.09
C CYS A 45 -13.25 -2.24 5.32
N TRP A 46 -12.64 -1.74 6.40
CA TRP A 46 -12.36 -2.51 7.62
C TRP A 46 -13.09 -1.96 8.84
N LEU A 47 -14.11 -1.13 8.63
CA LEU A 47 -14.95 -0.56 9.68
C LEU A 47 -16.33 -1.23 9.67
N SER A 48 -16.86 -1.51 10.87
CA SER A 48 -18.12 -2.24 11.03
C SER A 48 -19.30 -1.53 10.33
N ARG A 49 -19.46 -0.23 10.54
CA ARG A 49 -20.57 0.55 9.96
C ARG A 49 -20.55 0.61 8.42
N PRO A 50 -19.43 0.98 7.75
CA PRO A 50 -19.33 0.87 6.29
C PRO A 50 -19.61 -0.55 5.76
N LEU A 51 -19.01 -1.59 6.35
CA LEU A 51 -19.23 -2.98 5.96
C LEU A 51 -20.72 -3.35 5.99
N GLN A 52 -21.43 -2.98 7.07
CA GLN A 52 -22.86 -3.20 7.19
C GLN A 52 -23.67 -2.42 6.15
N SER A 53 -23.34 -1.14 5.94
CA SER A 53 -24.08 -0.29 5.00
C SER A 53 -23.93 -0.71 3.53
N LEU A 54 -22.84 -1.39 3.19
CA LEU A 54 -22.50 -1.78 1.82
C LEU A 54 -22.79 -3.25 1.52
N SER A 55 -23.24 -4.04 2.51
CA SER A 55 -23.37 -5.49 2.38
C SER A 55 -24.78 -5.98 2.69
N HIS A 56 -25.32 -6.72 1.74
CA HIS A 56 -26.62 -7.39 1.81
C HIS A 56 -26.55 -8.66 0.96
N HIS A 57 -27.34 -9.68 1.30
CA HIS A 57 -27.44 -10.89 0.52
C HIS A 57 -28.06 -10.57 -0.85
N TYR A 58 -27.45 -11.04 -1.94
CA TYR A 58 -27.84 -10.61 -3.29
C TYR A 58 -29.26 -11.04 -3.71
N GLU A 59 -29.76 -12.18 -3.18
CA GLU A 59 -31.14 -12.64 -3.43
C GLU A 59 -32.14 -12.12 -2.40
N THR A 60 -31.88 -12.34 -1.11
CA THR A 60 -32.85 -12.05 -0.04
C THR A 60 -32.84 -10.60 0.42
N GLY A 61 -31.78 -9.83 0.12
CA GLY A 61 -31.61 -8.46 0.60
C GLY A 61 -31.26 -8.33 2.08
N GLU A 62 -31.14 -9.44 2.81
CA GLU A 62 -30.84 -9.44 4.24
C GLU A 62 -29.46 -8.82 4.53
N PRO A 63 -29.33 -7.97 5.56
CA PRO A 63 -28.06 -7.33 5.89
C PRO A 63 -27.02 -8.35 6.38
N ILE A 64 -25.74 -8.04 6.21
CA ILE A 64 -24.66 -8.87 6.76
C ILE A 64 -24.77 -8.98 8.30
N PRO A 65 -24.76 -10.19 8.89
CA PRO A 65 -24.82 -10.34 10.34
C PRO A 65 -23.62 -9.68 11.05
N GLN A 66 -23.84 -9.05 12.21
CA GLN A 66 -22.78 -8.42 13.01
C GLN A 66 -21.64 -9.40 13.33
N SER A 67 -21.96 -10.65 13.68
CA SER A 67 -20.95 -11.68 13.96
C SER A 67 -20.01 -11.93 12.77
N MET A 68 -20.53 -11.88 11.54
CA MET A 68 -19.72 -12.03 10.33
C MET A 68 -18.83 -10.81 10.09
N VAL A 69 -19.35 -9.59 10.32
CA VAL A 69 -18.57 -8.35 10.26
C VAL A 69 -17.42 -8.38 11.27
N ASP A 70 -17.69 -8.78 12.51
CA ASP A 70 -16.67 -8.90 13.54
C ASP A 70 -15.61 -9.94 13.15
N ASN A 71 -16.02 -11.07 12.55
CA ASN A 71 -15.09 -12.09 12.05
C ASN A 71 -14.19 -11.53 10.95
N LEU A 72 -14.75 -10.80 9.97
CA LEU A 72 -14.00 -10.19 8.86
C LEU A 72 -12.95 -9.20 9.37
N ILE A 73 -13.33 -8.33 10.32
CA ILE A 73 -12.41 -7.35 10.91
C ILE A 73 -11.30 -8.07 11.68
N ARG A 74 -11.61 -9.13 12.44
CA ARG A 74 -10.60 -9.90 13.18
C ARG A 74 -9.56 -10.55 12.27
N VAL A 75 -9.96 -11.04 11.10
CA VAL A 75 -9.02 -11.70 10.18
C VAL A 75 -8.20 -10.73 9.32
N LYS A 76 -8.47 -9.41 9.37
CA LYS A 76 -7.74 -8.38 8.61
C LYS A 76 -6.22 -8.55 8.67
N LYS A 77 -5.70 -8.89 9.86
CA LYS A 77 -4.26 -8.93 10.13
C LYS A 77 -3.61 -10.30 9.85
N VAL A 78 -4.40 -11.32 9.53
CA VAL A 78 -3.88 -12.65 9.18
C VAL A 78 -3.00 -12.51 7.95
N ASN A 79 -1.79 -13.08 8.00
CA ASN A 79 -0.77 -13.01 6.93
C ASN A 79 -0.26 -11.61 6.57
N SER A 80 -0.53 -10.57 7.37
CA SER A 80 0.00 -9.22 7.14
C SER A 80 1.53 -9.20 7.00
N GLY A 81 2.25 -9.91 7.86
CA GLY A 81 3.71 -10.04 7.75
C GLY A 81 4.16 -10.57 6.38
N LEU A 82 3.60 -11.70 5.92
CA LEU A 82 3.93 -12.27 4.61
C LEU A 82 3.55 -11.34 3.46
N PHE A 83 2.42 -10.65 3.57
CA PHE A 83 1.99 -9.64 2.59
C PHE A 83 3.05 -8.53 2.46
N TYR A 84 3.50 -7.95 3.57
CA TYR A 84 4.49 -6.88 3.54
C TYR A 84 5.89 -7.36 3.13
N LEU A 85 6.29 -8.58 3.50
CA LEU A 85 7.54 -9.18 3.00
C LEU A 85 7.52 -9.36 1.48
N ARG A 86 6.37 -9.75 0.90
CA ARG A 86 6.21 -9.78 -0.56
C ARG A 86 6.30 -8.39 -1.18
N GLN A 87 5.71 -7.36 -0.57
CA GLN A 87 5.83 -5.99 -1.06
C GLN A 87 7.27 -5.48 -0.99
N LEU A 88 8.01 -5.80 0.09
CA LEU A 88 9.43 -5.51 0.23
C LEU A 88 10.27 -6.22 -0.83
N HIS A 89 10.00 -7.51 -1.08
CA HIS A 89 10.67 -8.29 -2.11
C HIS A 89 10.59 -7.63 -3.49
N ILE A 90 9.37 -7.26 -3.91
CA ILE A 90 9.17 -6.62 -5.21
C ILE A 90 9.82 -5.23 -5.24
N SER A 91 9.70 -4.45 -4.16
CA SER A 91 10.28 -3.09 -4.09
C SER A 91 11.81 -3.11 -4.14
N ILE A 92 12.45 -4.05 -3.43
CA ILE A 92 13.91 -4.19 -3.43
C ILE A 92 14.40 -4.71 -4.77
N PHE A 93 13.68 -5.67 -5.37
CA PHE A 93 13.99 -6.15 -6.71
C PHE A 93 13.87 -5.04 -7.77
N ASP A 94 12.79 -4.25 -7.72
CA ASP A 94 12.56 -3.09 -8.59
C ASP A 94 13.73 -2.08 -8.51
N LEU A 95 14.13 -1.69 -7.30
CA LEU A 95 15.28 -0.81 -7.11
C LEU A 95 16.58 -1.43 -7.63
N HIS A 96 16.79 -2.74 -7.42
CA HIS A 96 17.99 -3.43 -7.85
C HIS A 96 18.16 -3.41 -9.38
N ILE A 97 17.11 -3.75 -10.13
CA ILE A 97 17.19 -3.80 -11.60
C ILE A 97 17.24 -2.41 -12.25
N HIS A 98 16.78 -1.37 -11.54
CA HIS A 98 16.79 0.02 -12.02
C HIS A 98 17.96 0.87 -11.49
N GLN A 99 18.79 0.33 -10.60
CA GLN A 99 20.00 0.99 -10.12
C GLN A 99 21.29 0.18 -10.41
N PRO A 100 21.48 -0.37 -11.63
CA PRO A 100 22.71 -1.07 -11.94
C PRO A 100 23.89 -0.09 -12.03
N PRO A 101 25.12 -0.49 -11.68
CA PRO A 101 26.31 0.36 -11.82
C PRO A 101 26.58 0.80 -13.27
N SER A 102 26.15 0.01 -14.25
CA SER A 102 26.24 0.33 -15.66
C SER A 102 25.21 -0.47 -16.47
N HIS A 103 24.94 -0.04 -17.71
CA HIS A 103 24.09 -0.79 -18.63
C HIS A 103 24.65 -2.20 -18.94
N ALA A 104 25.97 -2.33 -19.06
CA ALA A 104 26.61 -3.65 -19.25
C ALA A 104 26.37 -4.58 -18.05
N SER A 105 26.30 -4.05 -16.82
CA SER A 105 26.02 -4.85 -15.63
C SER A 105 24.65 -5.52 -15.70
N ILE A 106 23.61 -4.76 -16.06
CA ILE A 106 22.24 -5.31 -16.08
C ILE A 106 22.04 -6.33 -17.20
N LEU A 107 22.67 -6.13 -18.37
CA LEU A 107 22.63 -7.10 -19.48
C LEU A 107 23.26 -8.46 -19.12
N ASN A 108 24.22 -8.47 -18.18
CA ASN A 108 24.88 -9.67 -17.70
C ASN A 108 24.31 -10.20 -16.38
N THR A 109 23.26 -9.56 -15.84
CA THR A 109 22.63 -9.99 -14.59
C THR A 109 21.66 -11.14 -14.86
N ASP A 110 21.78 -12.21 -14.08
CA ASP A 110 20.75 -13.25 -14.03
C ASP A 110 19.55 -12.73 -13.26
N ILE A 111 18.56 -12.20 -13.99
CA ILE A 111 17.35 -11.60 -13.43
C ILE A 111 16.52 -12.65 -12.65
N THR A 112 16.43 -13.88 -13.16
CA THR A 112 15.64 -14.93 -12.49
C THR A 112 16.27 -15.29 -11.16
N SER A 113 17.57 -15.59 -11.17
CA SER A 113 18.30 -15.93 -9.95
C SER A 113 18.23 -14.80 -8.93
N THR A 114 18.39 -13.55 -9.39
CA THR A 114 18.28 -12.37 -8.52
C THR A 114 16.90 -12.26 -7.88
N TYR A 115 15.82 -12.37 -8.67
CA TYR A 115 14.44 -12.30 -8.17
C TYR A 115 14.15 -13.37 -7.12
N ASN A 116 14.52 -14.63 -7.40
CA ASN A 116 14.25 -15.76 -6.51
C ASN A 116 15.15 -15.77 -5.27
N SER A 117 16.41 -15.34 -5.38
CA SER A 117 17.30 -15.17 -4.23
C SER A 117 16.78 -14.09 -3.28
N LEU A 118 16.32 -12.95 -3.82
CA LEU A 118 15.70 -11.89 -3.02
C LEU A 118 14.43 -12.41 -2.32
N TRP A 119 13.60 -13.19 -3.01
CA TRP A 119 12.42 -13.81 -2.40
C TRP A 119 12.79 -14.65 -1.18
N GLN A 120 13.73 -15.58 -1.32
CA GLN A 120 14.17 -16.44 -0.21
C GLN A 120 14.76 -15.61 0.93
N SER A 121 15.63 -14.65 0.64
CA SER A 121 16.27 -13.82 1.66
C SER A 121 15.30 -12.92 2.43
N ILE A 122 14.26 -12.40 1.78
CA ILE A 122 13.31 -11.47 2.40
C ILE A 122 12.17 -12.22 3.09
N THR A 123 11.59 -13.20 2.41
CA THR A 123 10.42 -13.93 2.91
C THR A 123 10.79 -15.10 3.83
N GLN A 124 12.05 -15.54 3.82
CA GLN A 124 12.53 -16.75 4.49
C GLN A 124 11.80 -18.03 4.04
N MET A 125 11.14 -17.99 2.87
CA MET A 125 10.44 -19.12 2.29
C MET A 125 11.32 -19.84 1.26
N ALA A 126 11.29 -21.17 1.30
CA ALA A 126 11.93 -22.02 0.30
C ALA A 126 11.32 -21.84 -1.09
N GLY A 127 12.10 -22.17 -2.11
CA GLY A 127 11.57 -22.38 -3.46
C GLY A 127 10.74 -23.68 -3.53
N PRO A 128 10.15 -23.99 -4.70
CA PRO A 128 9.35 -25.20 -4.92
C PRO A 128 10.07 -26.52 -4.60
N SER A 129 11.40 -26.54 -4.64
CA SER A 129 12.23 -27.68 -4.26
C SER A 129 12.26 -27.95 -2.75
N GLY A 130 11.70 -27.07 -1.92
CA GLY A 130 11.70 -27.20 -0.46
C GLY A 130 13.01 -26.80 0.22
N GLU A 131 14.01 -26.39 -0.57
CA GLU A 131 15.30 -25.94 -0.07
C GLU A 131 15.26 -24.43 0.23
N THR A 132 15.63 -24.07 1.48
CA THR A 132 15.82 -22.68 1.92
C THR A 132 17.25 -22.19 1.69
N THR A 133 18.15 -23.10 1.33
CA THR A 133 19.53 -22.84 0.93
C THR A 133 19.64 -23.03 -0.57
N ALA A 134 20.36 -22.13 -1.24
CA ALA A 134 20.78 -22.36 -2.62
C ALA A 134 21.80 -23.50 -2.64
N THR A 135 21.34 -24.75 -2.59
CA THR A 135 22.16 -25.96 -2.65
C THR A 135 21.97 -26.67 -3.99
N ASP A 136 22.67 -26.15 -5.00
CA ASP A 136 23.32 -26.84 -6.13
C ASP A 136 22.64 -27.99 -6.91
N THR A 137 21.36 -28.32 -6.71
CA THR A 137 20.72 -29.40 -7.49
C THR A 137 19.53 -28.97 -8.34
N GLY A 138 19.13 -27.68 -8.30
CA GLY A 138 18.10 -27.12 -9.19
C GLY A 138 18.19 -25.62 -9.54
N GLY A 139 19.17 -24.89 -8.99
CA GLY A 139 19.36 -23.45 -9.22
C GLY A 139 18.22 -22.55 -8.72
N ASN A 140 18.38 -21.23 -8.87
CA ASN A 140 17.35 -20.22 -8.55
C ASN A 140 16.48 -19.85 -9.77
N ASP A 141 16.28 -20.77 -10.71
CA ASP A 141 15.55 -20.55 -11.97
C ASP A 141 14.05 -20.97 -11.92
N TRP A 142 13.53 -21.24 -10.73
CA TRP A 142 12.23 -21.91 -10.54
C TRP A 142 10.99 -21.01 -10.70
N GLY A 143 11.15 -19.71 -10.92
CA GLY A 143 10.02 -18.78 -11.03
C GLY A 143 10.38 -17.45 -11.69
N HIS A 144 9.50 -16.95 -12.57
CA HIS A 144 9.71 -15.71 -13.34
C HIS A 144 8.64 -14.66 -13.04
N GLY A 145 8.29 -14.48 -11.76
CA GLY A 145 7.18 -13.59 -11.35
C GLY A 145 7.35 -12.13 -11.79
N TYR A 146 8.60 -11.67 -11.98
CA TYR A 146 8.91 -10.36 -12.52
C TYR A 146 8.42 -10.16 -13.97
N ALA A 147 8.35 -11.23 -14.78
CA ALA A 147 8.00 -11.13 -16.21
C ALA A 147 6.53 -10.74 -16.44
N THR A 148 5.67 -10.97 -15.46
CA THR A 148 4.25 -10.59 -15.50
C THR A 148 3.95 -9.34 -14.68
N PHE A 149 4.98 -8.72 -14.08
CA PHE A 149 4.81 -7.60 -13.18
C PHE A 149 5.02 -6.27 -13.88
N PHE A 150 3.96 -5.79 -14.55
CA PHE A 150 3.98 -4.61 -15.41
C PHE A 150 4.46 -3.32 -14.71
N HIS A 151 4.28 -3.19 -13.39
CA HIS A 151 4.74 -2.00 -12.64
C HIS A 151 6.24 -1.75 -12.77
N LEU A 152 7.04 -2.79 -12.98
CA LEU A 152 8.48 -2.65 -13.18
C LEU A 152 8.83 -1.92 -14.48
N LEU A 153 7.94 -1.95 -15.47
CA LEU A 153 8.18 -1.42 -16.82
C LEU A 153 7.26 -0.24 -17.16
N SER A 154 6.50 0.25 -16.18
CA SER A 154 5.59 1.38 -16.32
C SER A 154 6.11 2.60 -15.56
N ASP A 155 5.23 3.57 -15.29
CA ASP A 155 5.53 4.76 -14.49
C ASP A 155 5.97 4.47 -13.04
N TYR A 156 5.92 3.20 -12.61
CA TYR A 156 6.38 2.74 -11.29
C TYR A 156 7.79 2.14 -11.28
N GLY A 157 8.49 2.08 -12.43
CA GLY A 157 9.86 1.59 -12.48
C GLY A 157 10.77 2.39 -11.54
N ALA A 158 11.55 1.69 -10.70
CA ALA A 158 12.35 2.26 -9.61
C ALA A 158 11.53 2.95 -8.50
N GLY A 159 10.25 2.67 -8.41
CA GLY A 159 9.30 3.39 -7.57
C GLY A 159 8.26 2.53 -6.88
N TYR A 160 8.31 1.20 -7.00
CA TYR A 160 7.30 0.32 -6.40
C TYR A 160 7.27 0.38 -4.85
N TYR A 161 8.35 0.86 -4.22
CA TYR A 161 8.37 1.16 -2.79
C TYR A 161 7.31 2.19 -2.36
N SER A 162 6.77 2.97 -3.31
CA SER A 162 5.73 3.97 -3.07
C SER A 162 4.50 3.38 -2.39
N TYR A 163 4.12 2.13 -2.70
CA TYR A 163 2.98 1.47 -2.05
C TYR A 163 3.18 1.31 -0.54
N LEU A 164 4.40 0.96 -0.10
CA LEU A 164 4.72 0.82 1.32
C LEU A 164 4.73 2.18 2.02
N LEU A 165 5.29 3.21 1.36
CA LEU A 165 5.32 4.55 1.92
C LEU A 165 3.92 5.16 2.00
N ALA A 166 3.08 4.91 1.00
CA ALA A 166 1.68 5.30 1.01
C ALA A 166 0.90 4.65 2.15
N ASP A 167 1.14 3.37 2.47
CA ASP A 167 0.52 2.73 3.65
C ASP A 167 0.93 3.44 4.95
N VAL A 168 2.19 3.87 5.08
CA VAL A 168 2.66 4.65 6.24
C VAL A 168 1.89 5.96 6.38
N TYR A 169 1.84 6.76 5.32
CA TYR A 169 1.18 8.06 5.36
C TYR A 169 -0.33 7.93 5.51
N ALA A 170 -0.96 7.00 4.78
CA ALA A 170 -2.39 6.74 4.85
C ALA A 170 -2.82 6.33 6.26
N LEU A 171 -2.08 5.42 6.91
CA LEU A 171 -2.41 5.01 8.27
C LEU A 171 -2.21 6.13 9.28
N ASP A 172 -1.17 6.95 9.15
CA ASP A 172 -0.97 8.09 10.05
C ASP A 172 -2.09 9.13 9.92
N MET A 173 -2.50 9.43 8.68
CA MET A 173 -3.66 10.28 8.39
C MET A 173 -4.96 9.69 8.96
N PHE A 174 -5.20 8.39 8.75
CA PHE A 174 -6.40 7.73 9.22
C PHE A 174 -6.47 7.68 10.74
N HIS A 175 -5.41 7.22 11.39
CA HIS A 175 -5.34 7.09 12.85
C HIS A 175 -5.44 8.45 13.55
N SER A 176 -4.80 9.48 13.01
CA SER A 176 -4.77 10.81 13.63
C SER A 176 -6.08 11.57 13.48
N VAL A 177 -6.80 11.41 12.37
CA VAL A 177 -7.93 12.29 12.02
C VAL A 177 -9.28 11.57 11.99
N PHE A 178 -9.33 10.32 11.51
CA PHE A 178 -10.58 9.65 11.20
C PHE A 178 -10.91 8.47 12.12
N LYS A 179 -9.93 7.84 12.77
CA LYS A 179 -10.15 6.63 13.58
C LYS A 179 -11.19 6.79 14.68
N SER A 180 -11.27 7.96 15.33
CA SER A 180 -12.25 8.22 16.38
C SER A 180 -13.67 8.47 15.85
N ASP A 181 -13.79 9.10 14.68
CA ASP A 181 -15.07 9.39 14.01
C ASP A 181 -14.89 9.32 12.48
N PRO A 182 -14.97 8.11 11.88
CA PRO A 182 -14.62 7.91 10.47
C PRO A 182 -15.58 8.56 9.48
N LEU A 183 -16.75 9.00 9.91
CA LEU A 183 -17.74 9.64 9.05
C LEU A 183 -17.93 11.12 9.39
N ASN A 184 -16.96 11.71 10.09
CA ASN A 184 -16.96 13.12 10.43
C ASN A 184 -16.97 14.00 9.16
N PRO A 185 -18.05 14.76 8.89
CA PRO A 185 -18.14 15.55 7.66
C PRO A 185 -17.15 16.72 7.63
N GLU A 186 -16.81 17.30 8.78
CA GLU A 186 -15.83 18.39 8.87
C GLU A 186 -14.43 17.89 8.47
N GLN A 187 -14.00 16.76 9.03
CA GLN A 187 -12.71 16.15 8.68
C GLN A 187 -12.67 15.68 7.23
N GLY A 188 -13.78 15.14 6.69
CA GLY A 188 -13.90 14.80 5.27
C GLY A 188 -13.71 16.02 4.36
N ARG A 189 -14.32 17.17 4.71
CA ARG A 189 -14.12 18.43 3.96
C ARG A 189 -12.72 18.98 4.11
N ARG A 190 -12.10 18.81 5.29
CA ARG A 190 -10.71 19.18 5.55
C ARG A 190 -9.75 18.37 4.69
N TYR A 191 -9.90 17.04 4.66
CA TYR A 191 -9.12 16.13 3.80
C TYR A 191 -9.25 16.51 2.32
N ARG A 192 -10.48 16.73 1.84
CA ARG A 192 -10.71 17.20 0.46
C ARG A 192 -9.93 18.48 0.14
N ARG A 193 -10.02 19.51 1.00
CA ARG A 193 -9.41 20.83 0.73
C ARG A 193 -7.90 20.85 0.90
N MET A 194 -7.39 20.11 1.89
CA MET A 194 -5.99 20.17 2.27
C MET A 194 -5.14 19.17 1.51
N VAL A 195 -5.70 18.02 1.13
CA VAL A 195 -4.98 16.93 0.45
C VAL A 195 -5.39 16.86 -1.01
N LEU A 196 -6.64 16.50 -1.29
CA LEU A 196 -7.08 16.16 -2.65
C LEU A 196 -7.12 17.37 -3.61
N GLU A 197 -7.59 18.52 -3.13
CA GLU A 197 -7.67 19.75 -3.95
C GLU A 197 -6.28 20.25 -4.39
N LYS A 198 -5.21 19.77 -3.74
CA LYS A 198 -3.82 20.20 -3.96
C LYS A 198 -3.09 19.44 -5.05
N GLY A 199 -3.53 18.23 -5.44
CA GLY A 199 -2.86 17.32 -6.40
C GLY A 199 -1.34 17.51 -6.40
N GLY A 200 -0.70 17.66 -7.57
CA GLY A 200 0.75 17.91 -7.65
C GLY A 200 1.19 19.37 -7.51
N SER A 201 0.33 20.29 -7.06
CA SER A 201 0.65 21.74 -7.08
C SER A 201 1.24 22.24 -5.76
N GLN A 202 1.49 21.35 -4.82
CA GLN A 202 2.11 21.64 -3.53
C GLN A 202 3.01 20.46 -3.17
N PRO A 203 4.20 20.70 -2.58
CA PRO A 203 5.03 19.62 -2.06
C PRO A 203 4.25 18.73 -1.09
N GLU A 204 4.39 17.42 -1.24
CA GLU A 204 3.54 16.41 -0.62
C GLU A 204 3.82 16.28 0.87
N MET A 205 5.09 16.41 1.27
CA MET A 205 5.44 16.52 2.70
C MET A 205 4.80 17.75 3.34
N LYS A 206 4.72 18.88 2.63
CA LYS A 206 3.98 20.04 3.13
C LYS A 206 2.48 19.75 3.24
N THR A 207 1.90 19.06 2.25
CA THR A 207 0.50 18.63 2.29
C THR A 207 0.20 17.73 3.49
N LEU A 208 1.08 16.76 3.77
CA LEU A 208 0.99 15.90 4.94
C LEU A 208 1.12 16.69 6.24
N SER A 209 2.16 17.52 6.38
CA SER A 209 2.39 18.29 7.60
C SER A 209 1.29 19.30 7.89
N ASP A 210 0.75 19.96 6.86
CA ASP A 210 -0.41 20.85 7.00
C ASP A 210 -1.65 20.06 7.49
N PHE A 211 -1.90 18.88 6.92
CA PHE A 211 -3.08 18.07 7.25
C PHE A 211 -2.98 17.38 8.61
N LEU A 212 -1.79 16.91 8.99
CA LEU A 212 -1.54 16.28 10.28
C LEU A 212 -1.31 17.30 11.41
N GLY A 213 -0.89 18.53 11.07
CA GLY A 213 -0.43 19.54 12.03
C GLY A 213 0.95 19.25 12.63
N ARG A 214 1.66 18.26 12.06
CA ARG A 214 2.99 17.77 12.44
C ARG A 214 3.58 16.96 11.29
N GLU A 215 4.86 16.66 11.33
CA GLU A 215 5.47 15.69 10.42
C GLU A 215 4.84 14.30 10.57
N ALA A 216 4.80 13.55 9.46
CA ALA A 216 4.28 12.19 9.43
C ALA A 216 5.19 11.22 10.22
N THR A 217 4.60 10.17 10.79
CA THR A 217 5.30 9.17 11.60
C THR A 217 4.94 7.75 11.20
N THR A 218 5.83 6.79 11.49
CA THR A 218 5.61 5.37 11.21
C THR A 218 4.82 4.63 12.29
N GLN A 219 4.42 5.31 13.37
CA GLN A 219 3.84 4.67 14.55
C GLN A 219 2.52 3.93 14.23
N ALA A 220 1.60 4.57 13.50
CA ALA A 220 0.34 3.95 13.10
C ALA A 220 0.55 2.70 12.23
N PHE A 221 1.54 2.73 11.34
CA PHE A 221 1.92 1.59 10.51
C PHE A 221 2.51 0.45 11.34
N TYR A 222 3.38 0.74 12.31
CA TYR A 222 3.94 -0.28 13.20
C TYR A 222 2.90 -0.91 14.13
N GLU A 223 1.91 -0.15 14.59
CA GLU A 223 0.75 -0.68 15.32
C GLU A 223 -0.11 -1.57 14.43
N GLU A 224 -0.29 -1.20 13.16
CA GLU A 224 -1.03 -2.02 12.20
C GLU A 224 -0.35 -3.38 12.01
N LEU A 225 0.97 -3.38 11.87
CA LEU A 225 1.84 -4.56 11.80
C LEU A 225 2.04 -5.32 13.11
N ALA A 226 1.59 -4.77 14.24
CA ALA A 226 1.85 -5.30 15.58
C ALA A 226 3.35 -5.44 15.93
N ILE A 227 4.20 -4.56 15.41
CA ILE A 227 5.65 -4.51 15.70
C ILE A 227 6.06 -3.31 16.57
N GLY A 228 5.14 -2.38 16.82
CA GLY A 228 5.36 -1.17 17.62
C GLY A 228 4.83 -1.28 19.05
N GLY A 229 5.67 -1.74 19.98
CA GLY A 229 5.42 -1.60 21.43
C GLY A 229 5.35 -2.92 22.20
N ARG A 230 6.22 -3.04 23.20
CA ARG A 230 6.11 -4.04 24.28
C ARG A 230 4.80 -3.80 25.07
N SER A 231 3.69 -4.34 24.61
CA SER A 231 2.67 -4.78 25.56
C SER A 231 3.06 -6.19 25.97
N ARG A 232 3.56 -6.34 27.20
CA ARG A 232 3.66 -7.65 27.82
C ARG A 232 2.29 -8.29 27.68
N ILE A 233 2.24 -9.44 27.02
CA ILE A 233 1.17 -10.40 27.22
C ILE A 233 1.32 -10.80 28.68
N CYS A 234 0.50 -10.21 29.55
CA CYS A 234 0.20 -10.76 30.87
C CYS A 234 -0.94 -11.75 30.71
#